data_AF-B4DWC1-F1
#
_entry.id   AF-B4DWC1-F1
#
_cell.length_a   1.000
_cell.length_b   1.000
_cell.length_c   1.000
_cell.angle_alpha   90.00
_cell.angle_beta   90.00
_cell.angle_gamma   90.00
#
_symmetry.space_group_name_H-M   'P 1'
#
loop_
_entity.id
_entity.type
_entity.pdbx_description
1 polymer ?
#
loop_
_entity_poly.entity_id
_entity_poly.type
_entity_poly.pdbx_seq_one_letter_code
_entity_poly.pdbx_strand_id
1 'polypeptide(L)'
;MASSMRSLFSDHGKYVESFRRFLNHSTEHQCMQEFMDKKLPGIIGRIGDTKSEIKILSIGGGAGEIDLQILSKVQAQYPGVCINNEVVEPSAEQIAKYKELVAKTSNLENVKFAWHKETSSEYQSRMLEKKELQKWDFIHMIQVNENLLISNFTSDHDLPK
;
A
#
# COMPACT_ATOMS: atom_id res chain seq x y z
N MET A 1 -22.02 -2.49 -35.67
CA MET A 1 -22.17 -2.13 -34.24
C MET A 1 -20.77 -1.82 -33.73
N ALA A 2 -20.53 -0.63 -33.18
CA ALA A 2 -19.23 -0.34 -32.56
C ALA A 2 -19.09 -1.21 -31.30
N SER A 3 -18.01 -1.97 -31.21
CA SER A 3 -17.69 -2.72 -29.98
C SER A 3 -17.62 -1.73 -28.82
N SER A 4 -18.44 -1.92 -27.80
CA SER A 4 -18.33 -1.14 -26.56
C SER A 4 -16.94 -1.36 -25.97
N MET A 5 -16.23 -0.28 -25.65
CA MET A 5 -14.94 -0.37 -24.96
C MET A 5 -15.17 -0.94 -23.56
N ARG A 6 -14.39 -1.95 -23.18
CA ARG A 6 -14.45 -2.58 -21.85
C ARG A 6 -13.32 -2.04 -20.97
N SER A 7 -13.58 -1.91 -19.68
CA SER A 7 -12.57 -1.53 -18.69
C SER A 7 -11.41 -2.52 -18.70
N LEU A 8 -10.18 -2.02 -18.58
CA LEU A 8 -8.98 -2.87 -18.48
C LEU A 8 -9.04 -3.81 -17.27
N PHE A 9 -9.72 -3.39 -16.19
CA PHE A 9 -9.94 -4.20 -14.98
C PHE A 9 -10.83 -5.43 -15.21
N SER A 10 -11.62 -5.45 -16.30
CA SER A 10 -12.42 -6.62 -16.66
C SER A 10 -11.59 -7.77 -17.22
N ASP A 11 -10.31 -7.56 -17.52
CA ASP A 11 -9.36 -8.56 -17.99
C ASP A 11 -8.06 -8.45 -17.18
N HIS A 12 -7.97 -9.25 -16.10
CA HIS A 12 -6.84 -9.20 -15.17
C HIS A 12 -5.49 -9.45 -15.86
N GLY A 13 -5.46 -10.36 -16.84
CA GLY A 13 -4.23 -10.66 -17.60
C GLY A 13 -3.74 -9.45 -18.39
N LYS A 14 -4.64 -8.76 -19.09
CA LYS A 14 -4.30 -7.54 -19.84
C LYS A 14 -3.98 -6.37 -18.93
N TYR A 15 -4.65 -6.24 -17.79
CA TYR A 15 -4.31 -5.25 -16.79
C TYR A 15 -2.87 -5.41 -16.32
N VAL A 16 -2.49 -6.62 -15.88
CA VAL A 16 -1.12 -6.91 -15.42
C VAL A 16 -0.10 -6.68 -16.53
N GLU A 17 -0.38 -7.13 -17.77
CA GLU A 17 0.54 -6.92 -18.89
C GLU A 17 0.74 -5.43 -19.20
N SER A 18 -0.35 -4.66 -19.27
CA SER A 18 -0.32 -3.23 -19.57
C SER A 18 0.36 -2.45 -18.46
N PHE A 19 0.07 -2.79 -17.20
CA PHE A 19 0.72 -2.18 -16.03
C PHE A 19 2.23 -2.46 -16.02
N ARG A 20 2.65 -3.70 -16.31
CA ARG A 20 4.07 -4.03 -16.46
C ARG A 20 4.74 -3.24 -17.60
N ARG A 21 4.05 -3.08 -18.74
CA ARG A 21 4.56 -2.25 -19.85
C ARG A 21 4.68 -0.79 -19.43
N PHE A 22 3.69 -0.24 -18.71
CA PHE A 22 3.74 1.10 -18.16
C PHE A 22 4.97 1.27 -17.25
N LEU A 23 5.16 0.40 -16.26
CA LEU A 23 6.30 0.47 -15.35
C LEU A 23 7.66 0.38 -16.08
N ASN A 24 7.76 -0.45 -17.12
CA ASN A 24 9.00 -0.62 -17.88
C ASN A 24 9.30 0.53 -18.86
N HIS A 25 8.32 1.34 -19.23
CA HIS A 25 8.45 2.42 -20.21
C HIS A 25 8.12 3.80 -19.63
N SER A 26 7.97 3.90 -18.30
CA SER A 26 7.77 5.15 -17.59
C SER A 26 8.89 5.37 -16.58
N THR A 27 8.94 6.58 -16.03
CA THR A 27 9.85 6.93 -14.93
C THR A 27 9.21 6.70 -13.57
N GLU A 28 8.12 5.93 -13.47
CA GLU A 28 7.34 5.75 -12.23
C GLU A 28 8.23 5.29 -11.05
N HIS A 29 8.99 4.22 -11.23
CA HIS A 29 9.91 3.74 -10.20
C HIS A 29 11.02 4.74 -9.88
N GLN A 30 11.53 5.46 -10.88
CA GLN A 30 12.58 6.47 -10.66
C GLN A 30 12.04 7.67 -9.87
N CYS A 31 10.83 8.13 -10.20
CA CYS A 31 10.14 9.23 -9.53
C CYS A 31 9.85 8.86 -8.07
N MET A 32 9.32 7.66 -7.84
CA MET A 32 9.08 7.13 -6.50
C MET A 32 10.37 7.02 -5.72
N GLN A 33 11.43 6.46 -6.30
CA GLN A 33 12.73 6.34 -5.64
C GLN A 33 13.29 7.72 -5.24
N GLU A 34 13.24 8.69 -6.16
CA GLU A 34 13.70 10.05 -5.88
C GLU A 34 12.90 10.72 -4.76
N PHE A 35 11.60 10.51 -4.71
CA PHE A 35 10.76 10.98 -3.61
C PHE A 35 11.16 10.32 -2.28
N MET A 36 11.34 9.00 -2.28
CA MET A 36 11.75 8.23 -1.09
C MET A 36 13.11 8.66 -0.56
N ASP A 37 14.04 9.04 -1.45
CA ASP A 37 15.38 9.44 -1.05
C ASP A 37 15.47 10.92 -0.63
N LYS A 38 14.80 11.82 -1.35
CA LYS A 38 14.97 13.27 -1.17
C LYS A 38 13.90 13.92 -0.29
N LYS A 39 12.69 13.35 -0.23
CA LYS A 39 11.53 14.00 0.41
C LYS A 39 11.07 13.23 1.63
N LEU A 40 10.96 11.91 1.53
CA LEU A 40 10.43 11.09 2.63
C LEU A 40 11.16 11.32 3.97
N PRO A 41 12.50 11.39 4.05
CA PRO A 41 13.19 11.57 5.34
C PRO A 41 12.74 12.83 6.10
N GLY A 42 12.48 13.93 5.38
CA GLY A 42 11.96 15.16 5.99
C GLY A 42 10.51 15.03 6.47
N ILE A 43 9.69 14.22 5.78
CA ILE A 43 8.28 13.98 6.14
C ILE A 43 8.19 13.09 7.38
N ILE A 44 8.97 12.01 7.43
CA ILE A 44 8.96 11.06 8.57
C ILE A 44 9.83 11.50 9.74
N GLY A 45 10.54 12.63 9.62
CA GLY A 45 11.59 13.05 10.55
C GLY A 45 11.15 13.22 12.01
N ARG A 46 9.84 13.31 12.28
CA ARG A 46 9.27 13.49 13.63
C ARG A 46 8.13 12.54 14.02
N ILE A 47 7.77 11.57 13.16
CA ILE A 47 6.64 10.66 13.43
C ILE A 47 6.86 9.78 14.67
N GLY A 48 8.12 9.51 15.01
CA GLY A 48 8.53 8.67 16.14
C GLY A 48 9.01 9.44 17.36
N ASP A 49 8.97 10.78 17.34
CA ASP A 49 9.36 11.61 18.50
C ASP A 49 8.61 11.14 19.75
N THR A 50 9.34 10.89 20.83
CA THR A 50 8.84 10.49 22.17
C THR A 50 8.11 9.14 22.25
N LYS A 51 8.12 8.34 21.18
CA LYS A 51 7.44 7.03 21.15
C LYS A 51 8.43 5.87 21.27
N SER A 52 8.00 4.81 21.97
CA SER A 52 8.73 3.54 22.05
C SER A 52 8.38 2.56 20.92
N GLU A 53 7.31 2.85 20.17
CA GLU A 53 6.86 2.09 19.01
C GLU A 53 6.33 3.06 17.94
N ILE A 54 6.66 2.79 16.67
CA ILE A 54 6.15 3.53 15.51
C ILE A 54 5.13 2.64 14.79
N LYS A 55 3.92 3.15 14.59
CA LYS A 55 2.81 2.43 13.95
C LYS A 55 2.62 2.93 12.53
N ILE A 56 2.83 2.05 11.55
CA ILE A 56 2.70 2.33 10.12
C ILE A 56 1.53 1.53 9.55
N LEU A 57 0.65 2.20 8.81
CA LEU A 57 -0.43 1.58 8.06
C LEU A 57 -0.18 1.73 6.57
N SER A 58 0.04 0.59 5.92
CA SER A 58 0.14 0.46 4.47
C SER A 58 -1.22 0.08 3.89
N ILE A 59 -1.82 0.98 3.12
CA ILE A 59 -3.02 0.69 2.35
C ILE A 59 -2.61 0.36 0.93
N GLY A 60 -3.02 -0.82 0.44
CA GLY A 60 -2.68 -1.33 -0.89
C GLY A 60 -1.19 -1.52 -1.09
N GLY A 61 -0.51 -2.10 -0.09
CA GLY A 61 0.95 -2.30 -0.12
C GLY A 61 1.47 -3.23 -1.21
N GLY A 62 0.59 -3.95 -1.92
CA GLY A 62 0.99 -4.83 -3.03
C GLY A 62 2.00 -5.89 -2.59
N ALA A 63 3.08 -6.05 -3.37
CA ALA A 63 4.17 -6.98 -3.08
C ALA A 63 5.24 -6.40 -2.11
N GLY A 64 5.04 -5.17 -1.60
CA GLY A 64 5.80 -4.61 -0.50
C GLY A 64 7.14 -3.97 -0.84
N GLU A 65 7.51 -3.84 -2.11
CA GLU A 65 8.79 -3.25 -2.51
C GLU A 65 8.94 -1.81 -2.02
N ILE A 66 7.88 -1.01 -2.16
CA ILE A 66 7.88 0.39 -1.73
C ILE A 66 7.79 0.48 -0.20
N ASP A 67 6.97 -0.35 0.44
CA ASP A 67 6.87 -0.39 1.89
C ASP A 67 8.21 -0.67 2.55
N LEU A 68 9.00 -1.62 2.04
CA LEU A 68 10.33 -1.92 2.59
C LEU A 68 11.30 -0.74 2.42
N GLN A 69 11.17 0.07 1.36
CA GLN A 69 11.93 1.30 1.24
C GLN A 69 11.52 2.34 2.29
N ILE A 70 10.21 2.51 2.52
CA ILE A 70 9.69 3.39 3.57
C ILE A 70 10.23 2.95 4.93
N LEU A 71 10.11 1.65 5.24
CA LEU A 71 10.58 1.07 6.49
C LEU A 71 12.08 1.28 6.67
N SER A 72 12.88 1.12 5.61
CA SER A 72 14.32 1.41 5.65
C SER A 72 14.61 2.87 6.05
N LYS A 73 13.86 3.85 5.50
CA LYS A 73 14.03 5.26 5.89
C LYS A 73 13.57 5.52 7.32
N VAL A 74 12.50 4.88 7.77
CA VAL A 74 12.01 5.00 9.16
C VAL A 74 13.03 4.41 10.14
N GLN A 75 13.56 3.21 9.87
CA GLN A 75 14.60 2.60 10.70
C GLN A 75 15.87 3.45 10.75
N ALA A 76 16.27 4.05 9.63
CA ALA A 76 17.43 4.94 9.59
C ALA A 76 17.23 6.20 10.45
N GLN A 77 16.01 6.73 10.49
CA GLN A 77 15.65 7.89 11.31
C GLN A 77 15.50 7.54 12.80
N TYR A 78 15.03 6.33 13.11
CA TYR A 78 14.73 5.87 14.48
C TYR A 78 15.39 4.52 14.78
N PRO A 79 16.73 4.47 14.90
CA PRO A 79 17.44 3.22 15.09
C PRO A 79 17.03 2.53 16.40
N GLY A 80 16.70 1.24 16.31
CA GLY A 80 16.33 0.39 17.45
C GLY A 80 14.89 0.54 17.95
N VAL A 81 14.11 1.49 17.43
CA VAL A 81 12.69 1.63 17.77
C VAL A 81 11.88 0.51 17.13
N CYS A 82 10.93 -0.07 17.87
CA CYS A 82 10.02 -1.09 17.33
C CYS A 82 9.07 -0.47 16.31
N ILE A 83 8.91 -1.10 15.15
CA ILE A 83 7.96 -0.65 14.12
C ILE A 83 6.87 -1.70 14.00
N ASN A 84 5.61 -1.29 14.15
CA ASN A 84 4.45 -2.12 13.82
C ASN A 84 3.90 -1.69 12.46
N ASN A 85 4.12 -2.52 11.44
CA ASN A 85 3.66 -2.30 10.08
C ASN A 85 2.45 -3.17 9.78
N GLU A 86 1.27 -2.57 9.69
CA GLU A 86 0.05 -3.26 9.27
C GLU A 86 -0.25 -2.96 7.80
N VAL A 87 -0.56 -4.01 7.05
CA VAL A 87 -0.81 -3.95 5.60
C VAL A 87 -2.25 -4.34 5.32
N VAL A 88 -2.97 -3.51 4.58
CA VAL A 88 -4.32 -3.76 4.07
C VAL A 88 -4.22 -3.99 2.58
N GLU A 89 -4.37 -5.24 2.14
CA GLU A 89 -4.21 -5.63 0.73
C GLU A 89 -5.23 -6.73 0.37
N PRO A 90 -6.17 -6.49 -0.56
CA PRO A 90 -7.18 -7.50 -0.89
C PRO A 90 -6.62 -8.73 -1.64
N SER A 91 -5.51 -8.58 -2.37
CA SER A 91 -4.93 -9.66 -3.18
C SER A 91 -4.08 -10.62 -2.33
N ALA A 92 -4.55 -11.86 -2.21
CA ALA A 92 -3.78 -12.93 -1.56
C ALA A 92 -2.45 -13.22 -2.27
N GLU A 93 -2.40 -13.08 -3.60
CA GLU A 93 -1.16 -13.26 -4.37
C GLU A 93 -0.14 -12.19 -4.02
N GLN A 94 -0.56 -10.93 -3.89
CA GLN A 94 0.32 -9.83 -3.51
C GLN A 94 0.82 -9.99 -2.07
N ILE A 95 -0.05 -10.34 -1.13
CA ILE A 95 0.34 -10.65 0.26
C ILE A 95 1.36 -11.79 0.29
N ALA A 96 1.19 -12.84 -0.53
CA ALA A 96 2.15 -13.94 -0.59
C ALA A 96 3.54 -13.47 -1.08
N LYS A 97 3.58 -12.68 -2.16
CA LYS A 97 4.83 -12.08 -2.67
C LYS A 97 5.49 -11.17 -1.63
N TYR A 98 4.71 -10.36 -0.93
CA TYR A 98 5.20 -9.50 0.15
C TYR A 98 5.81 -10.32 1.29
N LYS A 99 5.11 -11.35 1.77
CA LYS A 99 5.65 -12.26 2.80
C LYS A 99 6.96 -12.91 2.37
N GLU A 100 7.06 -13.36 1.12
CA GLU A 100 8.31 -13.89 0.58
C GLU A 100 9.43 -12.85 0.53
N LEU A 101 9.11 -11.62 0.14
CA LEU A 101 10.08 -10.52 0.10
C LEU A 101 10.60 -10.18 1.49
N VAL A 102 9.71 -10.09 2.49
CA VAL A 102 10.08 -9.90 3.90
C VAL A 102 10.98 -11.04 4.38
N ALA A 103 10.65 -12.29 4.06
CA ALA A 103 11.46 -13.44 4.46
C ALA A 103 12.87 -13.46 3.85
N LYS A 104 13.05 -12.84 2.68
CA LYS A 104 14.34 -12.72 1.98
C LYS A 104 15.13 -11.46 2.38
N THR A 105 14.52 -10.54 3.13
CA THR A 105 15.11 -9.25 3.48
C THR A 105 15.70 -9.28 4.89
N SER A 106 16.98 -8.94 5.02
CA SER A 106 17.66 -8.78 6.31
C SER A 106 17.36 -7.42 6.97
N ASN A 107 17.71 -7.25 8.24
CA ASN A 107 17.55 -5.99 8.99
C ASN A 107 16.09 -5.61 9.26
N LEU A 108 15.21 -6.60 9.46
CA LEU A 108 13.79 -6.39 9.78
C LEU A 108 13.44 -6.87 11.20
N GLU A 109 14.43 -7.10 12.07
CA GLU A 109 14.22 -7.73 13.39
C GLU A 109 13.38 -6.85 14.32
N ASN A 110 13.46 -5.52 14.18
CA ASN A 110 12.66 -4.57 14.94
C ASN A 110 11.32 -4.22 14.26
N VAL A 111 10.97 -4.87 13.14
CA VAL A 111 9.72 -4.64 12.39
C VAL A 111 8.77 -5.82 12.57
N LYS A 112 7.57 -5.53 13.08
CA LYS A 112 6.46 -6.49 13.14
C LYS A 112 5.53 -6.24 11.97
N PHE A 113 5.13 -7.32 11.30
CA PHE A 113 4.19 -7.26 10.19
C PHE A 113 2.85 -7.89 10.58
N ALA A 114 1.76 -7.21 10.25
CA ALA A 114 0.42 -7.81 10.23
C ALA A 114 -0.20 -7.59 8.84
N TRP A 115 -0.86 -8.63 8.32
CA TRP A 115 -1.47 -8.58 6.99
C TRP A 115 -2.97 -8.80 7.08
N HIS A 116 -3.72 -7.87 6.53
CA HIS A 116 -5.17 -7.90 6.45
C HIS A 116 -5.59 -8.08 4.99
N LYS A 117 -6.13 -9.26 4.68
CA LYS A 117 -6.63 -9.59 3.34
C LYS A 117 -8.04 -9.02 3.15
N GLU A 118 -8.10 -7.72 2.95
CA GLU A 118 -9.33 -6.96 2.74
C GLU A 118 -9.04 -5.65 2.00
N THR A 119 -10.07 -5.01 1.48
CA THR A 119 -10.02 -3.67 0.89
C THR A 119 -9.94 -2.60 1.99
N SER A 120 -9.53 -1.37 1.64
CA SER A 120 -9.55 -0.25 2.59
C SER A 120 -10.96 0.07 3.12
N SER A 121 -12.00 -0.14 2.32
CA SER A 121 -13.40 0.09 2.71
C SER A 121 -13.89 -0.96 3.72
N GLU A 122 -13.52 -2.23 3.51
CA GLU A 122 -13.77 -3.31 4.47
C GLU A 122 -13.01 -3.08 5.76
N TYR A 123 -11.72 -2.72 5.68
CA TYR A 123 -10.89 -2.38 6.84
C TYR A 123 -11.52 -1.23 7.64
N GLN A 124 -11.93 -0.16 6.96
CA GLN A 124 -12.58 0.99 7.59
C GLN A 124 -13.87 0.58 8.32
N SER A 125 -14.74 -0.18 7.65
CA SER A 125 -16.00 -0.66 8.24
C SER A 125 -15.73 -1.52 9.49
N ARG A 126 -14.79 -2.44 9.40
CA ARG A 126 -14.36 -3.31 10.51
C ARG A 126 -13.79 -2.53 11.69
N MET A 127 -12.98 -1.49 11.44
CA MET A 127 -12.42 -0.63 12.50
C MET A 127 -13.51 0.18 13.20
N LEU A 128 -14.50 0.68 12.45
CA LEU A 128 -15.64 1.41 12.99
C LEU A 128 -16.53 0.52 13.86
N GLU A 129 -16.83 -0.70 13.42
CA GLU A 129 -17.63 -1.68 14.17
C GLU A 129 -16.99 -2.05 15.52
N LYS A 130 -15.67 -2.24 15.53
CA LYS A 130 -14.92 -2.56 16.74
C LYS A 130 -14.81 -1.39 17.73
N LYS A 131 -15.18 -0.18 17.32
CA LYS A 131 -14.90 1.08 18.05
C LYS A 131 -13.41 1.25 18.38
N GLU A 132 -12.54 0.58 17.63
CA GLU A 132 -11.09 0.65 17.77
C GLU A 132 -10.58 1.74 16.84
N LEU A 133 -10.68 3.00 17.28
CA LEU A 133 -10.04 4.11 16.59
C LEU A 133 -8.55 4.13 16.92
N GLN A 134 -7.83 3.18 16.34
CA GLN A 134 -6.38 3.09 16.41
C GLN A 134 -5.75 4.30 15.73
N LYS A 135 -4.78 4.93 16.41
CA LYS A 135 -3.95 5.97 15.82
C LYS A 135 -2.72 5.36 15.15
N TRP A 136 -2.30 6.03 14.09
CA TRP A 136 -1.16 5.68 13.25
C TRP A 136 -0.21 6.85 13.17
N ASP A 137 1.08 6.56 13.13
CA ASP A 137 2.13 7.58 13.05
C ASP A 137 2.45 7.92 11.60
N PHE A 138 2.26 6.95 10.71
CA PHE A 138 2.35 7.14 9.27
C PHE A 138 1.33 6.25 8.56
N ILE A 139 0.56 6.83 7.63
CA ILE A 139 -0.36 6.11 6.76
C ILE A 139 0.02 6.46 5.32
N HIS A 140 0.20 5.45 4.46
CA HIS A 140 0.44 5.69 3.03
C HIS A 140 -0.55 4.92 2.16
N MET A 141 -0.93 5.55 1.05
CA MET A 141 -1.84 5.02 0.03
C MET A 141 -1.15 5.23 -1.33
N ILE A 142 -0.30 4.30 -1.73
CA ILE A 142 0.53 4.45 -2.94
C ILE A 142 -0.14 3.71 -4.10
N GLN A 143 -0.46 4.43 -5.17
CA GLN A 143 -1.14 3.91 -6.37
C GLN A 143 -2.49 3.19 -6.12
N VAL A 144 -3.04 3.22 -4.91
CA VAL A 144 -4.34 2.61 -4.56
C VAL A 144 -5.52 3.33 -5.24
N ASN A 145 -5.36 4.62 -5.54
CA ASN A 145 -6.46 5.47 -5.99
C ASN A 145 -7.04 5.09 -7.36
N GLU A 146 -6.32 4.35 -8.20
CA GLU A 146 -6.93 3.83 -9.44
C GLU A 146 -7.99 2.77 -9.14
N ASN A 147 -7.80 1.92 -8.14
CA ASN A 147 -8.79 0.92 -7.74
C ASN A 147 -9.97 1.52 -6.97
N LEU A 148 -9.72 2.55 -6.13
CA LEU A 148 -10.75 3.20 -5.33
C LEU A 148 -11.67 4.14 -6.14
N LEU A 149 -11.10 4.84 -7.13
CA LEU A 149 -11.90 5.68 -8.04
C LEU A 149 -12.78 4.80 -8.93
N ILE A 150 -12.27 3.65 -9.40
CA ILE A 150 -13.01 2.81 -10.34
C ILE A 150 -14.13 2.04 -9.66
N SER A 151 -13.97 1.58 -8.41
CA SER A 151 -15.07 0.96 -7.67
C SER A 151 -16.26 1.91 -7.49
N ASN A 152 -15.99 3.20 -7.27
CA ASN A 152 -17.04 4.23 -7.13
C ASN A 152 -17.68 4.63 -8.47
N PHE A 153 -16.98 4.46 -9.61
CA PHE A 153 -17.58 4.70 -10.93
C PHE A 153 -18.42 3.52 -11.45
N THR A 154 -18.23 2.31 -10.94
CA THR A 154 -19.02 1.13 -11.33
C THR A 154 -20.33 0.97 -10.57
N SER A 155 -20.54 1.69 -9.46
CA SER A 155 -21.77 1.62 -8.66
C SER A 155 -22.93 2.49 -9.15
N ASP A 156 -22.71 3.38 -10.12
CA ASP A 156 -23.73 4.33 -10.61
C ASP A 156 -24.50 3.85 -11.86
N HIS A 157 -24.47 2.56 -12.19
CA HIS A 157 -25.20 2.00 -13.34
C HIS A 157 -26.45 1.16 -13.01
N ASP A 158 -27.01 1.28 -11.80
CA ASP A 158 -28.39 0.87 -11.55
C ASP A 158 -29.35 2.06 -11.70
N LEU A 159 -29.67 2.38 -12.96
CA LEU A 159 -30.84 3.20 -13.28
C LEU A 159 -32.11 2.35 -13.06
N PRO A 160 -33.10 2.82 -12.27
CA PRO A 160 -34.35 2.09 -12.08
C PRO A 160 -35.11 1.96 -13.41
N LYS A 161 -35.58 0.75 -13.69
CA LYS A 161 -36.56 0.46 -14.75
C LYS A 161 -37.94 0.98 -14.37
#